data_AF-A0A0A9DT50-F1
#
_entry.id   AF-A0A0A9DT50-F1
#
_cell.length_a   1.000
_cell.length_b   1.000
_cell.length_c   1.000
_cell.angle_alpha   90.00
_cell.angle_beta   90.00
_cell.angle_gamma   90.00
#
_symmetry.space_group_name_H-M   'P 1'
#
loop_
_entity.id
_entity.type
_entity.pdbx_description
1 polymer ?
#
loop_
_entity_poly.entity_id
_entity_poly.type
_entity_poly.pdbx_seq_one_letter_code
_entity_poly.pdbx_strand_id
1 'polypeptide(L)'
;MLGLAHLGFAPPSPRASAAACGGNASVADGGQLSVLVAETDEGDAPPPENMHKWRMVIAYDGTKFKGWQYQPSPPTIQCFLENALIRVTKLDRKKLCLVGAGRTDTGVHAWGQV
;
A
#
# COMPACT_ATOMS: atom_id res chain seq x y z
N MET A 1 45.59 10.90 -4.00
CA MET A 1 44.67 11.22 -5.10
C MET A 1 43.89 9.95 -5.42
N LEU A 2 42.62 9.87 -5.02
CA LEU A 2 41.51 9.08 -5.59
C LEU A 2 40.32 9.24 -4.64
N GLY A 3 39.40 10.13 -5.01
CA GLY A 3 38.20 10.46 -4.25
C GLY A 3 37.11 9.41 -4.45
N LEU A 4 36.51 8.96 -3.35
CA LEU A 4 35.41 8.00 -3.31
C LEU A 4 34.10 8.75 -3.54
N ALA A 5 33.48 8.55 -4.70
CA ALA A 5 32.21 9.18 -5.04
C ALA A 5 31.07 8.55 -4.23
N HIS A 6 30.52 9.30 -3.28
CA HIS A 6 29.33 8.93 -2.52
C HIS A 6 28.09 9.24 -3.38
N LEU A 7 27.49 8.22 -3.99
CA LEU A 7 26.20 8.37 -4.68
C LEU A 7 25.09 8.46 -3.62
N GLY A 8 24.72 9.70 -3.27
CA GLY A 8 23.60 9.99 -2.37
C GLY A 8 22.27 9.70 -3.07
N PHE A 9 21.48 8.78 -2.52
CA PHE A 9 20.09 8.56 -2.94
C PHE A 9 19.20 9.64 -2.30
N ALA A 10 18.89 10.68 -3.06
CA ALA A 10 18.02 11.77 -2.61
C ALA A 10 16.54 11.33 -2.66
N PRO A 11 15.75 11.52 -1.58
CA PRO A 11 14.32 11.30 -1.61
C PRO A 11 13.61 12.37 -2.48
N PRO A 12 12.52 12.03 -3.19
CA PRO A 12 11.80 12.99 -4.01
C PRO A 12 11.12 14.06 -3.15
N SER A 13 11.32 15.33 -3.51
CA SER A 13 10.70 16.50 -2.87
C SER A 13 9.18 16.55 -3.11
N PRO A 14 8.37 16.98 -2.12
CA PRO A 14 6.92 17.09 -2.26
C PRO A 14 6.55 18.32 -3.09
N ARG A 15 5.84 18.10 -4.20
CA ARG A 15 5.26 19.17 -5.02
C ARG A 15 3.96 19.64 -4.37
N ALA A 16 3.84 20.94 -4.13
CA ALA A 16 2.65 21.60 -3.63
C ALA A 16 1.53 21.71 -4.68
N SER A 17 0.30 21.87 -4.16
CA SER A 17 -0.87 22.56 -4.73
C SER A 17 -2.06 21.71 -5.23
N ALA A 18 -3.19 21.84 -4.51
CA ALA A 18 -4.57 22.09 -4.97
C ALA A 18 -5.50 21.86 -3.75
N ALA A 19 -5.89 22.86 -2.96
CA ALA A 19 -6.86 23.93 -3.22
C ALA A 19 -8.27 23.43 -3.61
N ALA A 20 -9.22 23.80 -2.73
CA ALA A 20 -10.67 23.94 -2.91
C ALA A 20 -11.55 22.68 -3.00
N CYS A 21 -12.37 22.48 -1.96
CA CYS A 21 -13.77 22.06 -2.12
C CYS A 21 -14.59 22.84 -1.08
N GLY A 22 -15.31 23.86 -1.54
CA GLY A 22 -16.29 24.62 -0.77
C GLY A 22 -17.67 24.51 -1.42
N GLY A 23 -18.70 24.39 -0.58
CA GLY A 23 -20.12 24.62 -0.85
C GLY A 23 -20.87 23.48 -1.56
N ASN A 24 -22.13 23.20 -1.28
CA ASN A 24 -23.09 23.65 -0.26
C ASN A 24 -24.27 22.66 -0.26
N ALA A 25 -25.01 22.63 0.85
CA ALA A 25 -26.21 21.81 1.04
C ALA A 25 -27.36 22.25 0.13
N SER A 26 -28.17 21.28 -0.33
CA SER A 26 -29.58 21.50 -0.63
C SER A 26 -30.39 20.26 -0.29
N VAL A 27 -31.51 20.50 0.40
CA VAL A 27 -32.46 19.55 0.96
C VAL A 27 -33.64 19.33 -0.01
N ALA A 28 -34.23 18.13 0.11
CA ALA A 28 -35.54 17.65 -0.39
C ALA A 28 -35.67 17.29 -1.87
N ASP A 29 -35.96 16.01 -2.15
CA ASP A 29 -37.35 15.57 -2.34
C ASP A 29 -37.45 14.04 -2.22
N GLY A 30 -38.57 13.58 -1.64
CA GLY A 30 -38.83 12.17 -1.38
C GLY A 30 -39.16 11.40 -2.66
N GLY A 31 -38.24 10.55 -3.08
CA GLY A 31 -38.50 9.49 -4.04
C GLY A 31 -37.83 8.22 -3.54
N GLN A 32 -38.62 7.20 -3.21
CA GLN A 32 -38.11 5.87 -2.88
C GLN A 32 -37.39 5.29 -4.11
N LEU A 33 -36.08 5.54 -4.20
CA LEU A 33 -35.19 4.74 -5.02
C LEU A 33 -34.88 3.49 -4.20
N SER A 34 -35.60 2.41 -4.51
CA SER A 34 -35.16 1.06 -4.17
C SER A 34 -33.78 0.87 -4.80
N VAL A 35 -32.74 1.17 -4.02
CA VAL A 35 -31.40 0.70 -4.29
C VAL A 35 -31.54 -0.82 -4.30
N LEU A 36 -31.50 -1.40 -5.50
CA LEU A 36 -31.11 -2.79 -5.68
C LEU A 36 -29.75 -2.90 -5.00
N VAL A 37 -29.77 -3.30 -3.73
CA VAL A 37 -28.62 -3.89 -3.08
C VAL A 37 -28.39 -5.14 -3.92
N ALA A 38 -27.45 -5.05 -4.85
CA ALA A 38 -26.81 -6.24 -5.35
C ALA A 38 -26.08 -6.81 -4.14
N GLU A 39 -26.81 -7.60 -3.37
CA GLU A 39 -26.26 -8.51 -2.38
C GLU A 39 -25.47 -9.54 -3.18
N THR A 40 -24.25 -9.15 -3.58
CA THR A 40 -23.23 -10.14 -3.83
C THR A 40 -22.92 -10.71 -2.46
N ASP A 41 -23.51 -11.88 -2.21
CA ASP A 41 -23.03 -12.87 -1.25
C ASP A 41 -21.57 -13.18 -1.61
N GLU A 42 -20.65 -12.29 -1.21
CA GLU A 42 -19.20 -12.36 -1.46
C GLU A 42 -18.58 -13.38 -0.50
N GLY A 43 -19.18 -14.55 -0.42
CA GLY A 43 -18.67 -15.71 0.30
C GLY A 43 -18.27 -16.77 -0.71
N ASP A 44 -16.98 -16.83 -1.04
CA ASP A 44 -16.36 -17.91 -1.84
C ASP A 44 -16.41 -17.74 -3.37
N ALA A 45 -16.13 -16.55 -3.89
CA ALA A 45 -15.72 -16.44 -5.30
C ALA A 45 -14.42 -17.24 -5.51
N PRO A 46 -14.39 -18.23 -6.43
CA PRO A 46 -13.19 -19.03 -6.65
C PRO A 46 -12.04 -18.13 -7.08
N PRO A 47 -10.81 -18.38 -6.60
CA PRO A 47 -9.67 -17.56 -6.98
C PRO A 47 -9.53 -17.58 -8.50
N PRO A 48 -9.19 -16.43 -9.13
CA PRO A 48 -9.02 -16.38 -10.57
C PRO A 48 -8.04 -17.46 -11.02
N GLU A 49 -8.40 -18.13 -12.10
CA GLU A 49 -7.84 -19.40 -12.61
C GLU A 49 -6.33 -19.41 -12.90
N ASN A 50 -5.64 -18.27 -12.70
CA ASN A 50 -4.19 -18.09 -12.88
C ASN A 50 -3.53 -17.26 -11.75
N MET A 51 -3.98 -17.40 -10.50
CA MET A 51 -3.33 -16.76 -9.35
C MET A 51 -2.28 -17.67 -8.70
N HIS A 52 -1.01 -17.28 -8.78
CA HIS A 52 0.07 -17.97 -8.07
C HIS A 52 0.27 -17.39 -6.66
N LYS A 53 0.31 -18.25 -5.64
CA LYS A 53 0.64 -17.86 -4.27
C LYS A 53 2.12 -18.08 -3.99
N TRP A 54 2.82 -17.02 -3.63
CA TRP A 54 4.24 -17.04 -3.34
C TRP A 54 4.48 -16.85 -1.85
N ARG A 55 5.54 -17.47 -1.33
CA ARG A 55 6.09 -17.17 0.00
C ARG A 55 7.45 -16.53 -0.19
N MET A 56 7.67 -15.37 0.43
CA MET A 56 8.95 -14.68 0.44
C MET A 56 9.44 -14.60 1.89
N VAL A 57 10.76 -14.59 2.09
CA VAL A 57 11.36 -14.29 3.40
C VAL A 57 12.21 -13.06 3.20
N ILE A 58 11.99 -12.03 4.02
CA ILE A 58 12.70 -10.76 3.92
C ILE A 58 13.36 -10.35 5.23
N ALA A 59 14.48 -9.65 5.09
CA ALA A 59 15.13 -8.93 6.16
C ALA A 59 15.05 -7.42 5.90
N TYR A 60 14.90 -6.63 6.96
CA TYR A 60 14.91 -5.18 6.85
C TYR A 60 15.41 -4.51 8.13
N ASP A 61 16.06 -3.37 7.94
CA ASP A 61 16.35 -2.41 9.00
C ASP A 61 15.16 -1.44 9.14
N GLY A 62 14.47 -1.53 10.28
CA GLY A 62 13.31 -0.70 10.59
C GLY A 62 13.60 0.74 10.99
N THR A 63 14.86 1.14 11.18
CA THR A 63 15.23 2.46 11.77
C THR A 63 14.52 3.64 11.12
N LYS A 64 14.33 3.60 9.80
CA LYS A 64 13.71 4.69 9.02
C LYS A 64 12.23 4.47 8.71
N PHE A 65 11.62 3.41 9.23
CA PHE A 65 10.25 3.00 8.88
C PHE A 65 9.31 3.07 10.08
N LYS A 66 8.06 3.50 9.81
CA LYS A 66 6.96 3.55 10.77
C LYS A 66 6.27 2.18 10.95
N GLY A 67 7.06 1.12 10.93
CA GLY A 67 6.64 -0.26 11.09
C GLY A 67 6.29 -0.97 9.78
N TRP A 68 5.71 -2.17 9.94
CA TRP A 68 5.36 -3.06 8.83
C TRP A 68 4.20 -2.53 7.99
N GLN A 69 3.04 -2.36 8.63
CA GLN A 69 1.77 -2.23 7.93
C GLN A 69 1.66 -0.91 7.18
N TYR A 70 1.04 -0.96 6.00
CA TYR A 70 0.69 0.23 5.25
C TYR A 70 -0.11 1.23 6.10
N GLN A 71 0.32 2.49 6.09
CA GLN A 71 -0.33 3.61 6.75
C GLN A 71 -0.34 4.82 5.80
N PRO A 72 -1.31 5.75 5.94
CA PRO A 72 -1.34 6.99 5.15
C PRO A 72 -0.11 7.88 5.35
N SER A 73 0.59 7.76 6.48
CA SER A 73 1.85 8.44 6.76
C SER A 73 3.05 7.52 6.46
N PRO A 74 3.65 7.57 5.26
CA PRO A 74 4.87 6.83 4.97
C PRO A 74 6.07 7.36 5.78
N PRO A 75 7.19 6.62 5.84
CA PRO A 75 7.47 5.34 5.16
C PRO A 75 7.10 4.10 5.99
N THR A 76 6.53 3.06 5.36
CA THR A 76 6.26 1.74 5.96
C THR A 76 6.87 0.64 5.10
N ILE A 77 7.24 -0.50 5.70
CA ILE A 77 7.89 -1.60 4.98
C ILE A 77 6.94 -2.18 3.91
N GLN A 78 5.67 -2.40 4.23
CA GLN A 78 4.70 -2.93 3.28
C GLN A 78 4.54 -2.01 2.06
N CYS A 79 4.40 -0.69 2.26
CA CYS A 79 4.30 0.25 1.15
C CYS A 79 5.56 0.23 0.27
N PHE A 80 6.74 0.16 0.88
CA PHE A 80 8.01 0.07 0.16
C PHE A 80 8.09 -1.20 -0.70
N LEU A 81 7.75 -2.36 -0.13
CA LEU A 81 7.72 -3.64 -0.85
C LEU A 81 6.68 -3.66 -1.97
N GLU A 82 5.46 -3.20 -1.70
CA GLU A 82 4.39 -3.12 -2.72
C GLU A 82 4.86 -2.26 -3.90
N ASN A 83 5.45 -1.09 -3.65
CA ASN A 83 5.99 -0.23 -4.71
C ASN A 83 7.10 -0.91 -5.53
N ALA A 84 7.98 -1.69 -4.89
CA ALA A 84 9.01 -2.45 -5.58
C ALA A 84 8.41 -3.58 -6.43
N LEU A 85 7.48 -4.34 -5.87
CA LEU A 85 6.80 -5.44 -6.57
C LEU A 85 5.99 -4.93 -7.76
N ILE A 86 5.24 -3.84 -7.62
CA ILE A 86 4.50 -3.21 -8.74
C ILE A 86 5.46 -2.88 -9.89
N ARG A 87 6.65 -2.34 -9.60
CA ARG A 87 7.64 -2.01 -10.63
C ARG A 87 8.17 -3.23 -11.37
N VAL A 88 8.35 -4.35 -10.67
CA VAL A 88 8.91 -5.60 -11.22
C VAL A 88 7.84 -6.40 -11.97
N THR A 89 6.69 -6.65 -11.33
CA THR A 89 5.64 -7.53 -11.87
C THR A 89 4.68 -6.81 -12.81
N LYS A 90 4.66 -5.47 -12.79
CA LYS A 90 3.68 -4.62 -13.49
C LYS A 90 2.22 -4.85 -13.05
N LEU A 91 2.01 -5.56 -11.93
CA LEU A 91 0.71 -5.71 -11.32
C LEU A 91 0.38 -4.49 -10.47
N ASP A 92 -0.89 -4.11 -10.42
CA ASP A 92 -1.36 -3.11 -9.49
C ASP A 92 -1.50 -3.68 -8.06
N ARG A 93 -1.56 -2.79 -7.07
CA ARG A 93 -1.59 -3.15 -5.65
C ARG A 93 -2.71 -4.13 -5.30
N LYS A 94 -3.90 -4.00 -5.90
CA LYS A 94 -5.06 -4.85 -5.61
C LYS A 94 -4.83 -6.30 -6.05
N LYS A 95 -3.98 -6.54 -7.05
CA LYS A 95 -3.65 -7.88 -7.54
C LYS A 95 -2.47 -8.52 -6.80
N LEU A 96 -1.57 -7.73 -6.21
CA LEU A 96 -0.41 -8.26 -5.49
C LEU A 96 -0.76 -8.94 -4.18
N CYS A 97 -1.81 -8.47 -3.48
CA CYS A 97 -2.31 -9.07 -2.24
C CYS A 97 -1.20 -9.41 -1.22
N LEU A 98 -0.24 -8.50 -1.01
CA LEU A 98 0.89 -8.72 -0.10
C LEU A 98 0.40 -8.79 1.36
N VAL A 99 0.74 -9.89 2.03
CA VAL A 99 0.48 -10.11 3.46
C VAL A 99 1.78 -10.42 4.18
N GLY A 100 1.88 -10.03 5.45
CA GLY A 100 3.00 -10.38 6.31
C GLY A 100 2.55 -11.30 7.44
N ALA A 101 3.45 -12.16 7.93
CA ALA A 101 3.20 -13.09 9.02
C ALA A 101 2.92 -12.40 10.36
N GLY A 102 3.54 -11.24 10.60
CA GLY A 102 3.33 -10.45 11.81
C GLY A 102 3.45 -8.95 11.57
N ARG A 103 2.80 -8.15 12.42
CA ARG A 103 3.02 -6.70 12.45
C ARG A 103 4.27 -6.37 13.26
N THR A 104 5.04 -5.39 12.80
CA THR A 104 6.14 -4.80 13.56
C THR A 104 5.90 -3.31 13.76
N ASP A 105 6.32 -2.82 14.92
CA ASP A 105 6.19 -1.40 15.29
C ASP A 105 7.26 -0.54 14.62
N THR A 106 7.12 0.78 14.77
CA THR A 106 8.07 1.77 14.27
C THR A 106 9.47 1.49 14.79
N GLY A 107 10.47 1.48 13.90
CA GLY A 107 11.86 1.24 14.26
C GLY A 107 12.28 -0.22 14.40
N VAL A 108 11.35 -1.18 14.46
CA VAL A 108 11.67 -2.61 14.66
C VAL A 108 12.31 -3.23 13.42
N HIS A 109 13.39 -3.98 13.61
CA HIS A 109 14.10 -4.72 12.54
C HIS A 109 13.62 -6.17 12.47
N ALA A 110 13.79 -6.81 11.31
CA ALA A 110 13.51 -8.23 11.14
C ALA A 110 14.56 -8.90 10.25
N TRP A 111 14.92 -10.14 10.57
CA TRP A 111 15.79 -10.98 9.74
C TRP A 111 15.02 -11.95 8.84
N GLY A 112 13.76 -12.25 9.16
CA GLY A 112 12.99 -13.30 8.48
C GLY A 112 11.49 -13.08 8.58
N GLN A 113 11.05 -11.86 8.28
CA GLN A 113 9.62 -11.61 8.08
C GLN A 113 9.15 -12.42 6.85
N VAL A 114 7.99 -13.05 6.95
CA VAL A 114 7.39 -13.86 5.89
C VAL A 114 6.17 -13.17 5.32
#